data_AF-A0A8J3X5Z9-F1
#
_entry.id   AF-A0A8J3X5Z9-F1
#
_cell.length_a   1.000
_cell.length_b   1.000
_cell.length_c   1.000
_cell.angle_alpha   90.00
_cell.angle_beta   90.00
_cell.angle_gamma   90.00
#
_symmetry.space_group_name_H-M   'P 1'
#
loop_
_entity.id
_entity.type
_entity.pdbx_description
1 polymer ?
#
loop_
_entity_poly.entity_id
_entity_poly.type
_entity_poly.pdbx_seq_one_letter_code
_entity_poly.pdbx_strand_id
1 'polypeptide(L)' 'MARDVMAGRPTEVGFMFGGLVLRAAKVSVGVPRVTLAHELISAMDPDR' A
#
# COMPACT_ATOMS: atom_id res chain seq x y z
N MET A 1 -10.89 -3.75 -2.84
CA MET A 1 -9.89 -2.69 -3.07
C MET A 1 -10.41 -1.52 -3.91
N ALA A 2 -10.54 -1.60 -5.24
CA ALA A 2 -10.96 -0.42 -6.04
C ALA A 2 -12.34 0.13 -5.64
N ARG A 3 -13.29 -0.74 -5.31
CA ARG A 3 -14.61 -0.34 -4.77
C ARG A 3 -14.55 0.27 -3.37
N ASP A 4 -13.54 -0.06 -2.58
CA ASP A 4 -13.37 0.47 -1.22
C ASP A 4 -12.74 1.85 -1.28
N VAL A 5 -11.72 2.03 -2.12
CA VAL A 5 -11.15 3.33 -2.47
C VAL A 5 -12.23 4.29 -2.98
N MET A 6 -13.03 3.86 -3.95
CA MET A 6 -14.11 4.71 -4.51
C MET A 6 -15.22 5.01 -3.49
N ALA A 7 -15.41 4.15 -2.49
CA ALA A 7 -16.42 4.32 -1.45
C ALA A 7 -15.86 4.95 -0.17
N GLY A 8 -14.59 5.37 -0.14
CA GLY A 8 -13.92 5.90 1.05
C GLY A 8 -13.92 4.92 2.23
N ARG A 9 -13.86 3.62 1.97
CA ARG A 9 -13.74 2.59 3.01
C ARG A 9 -12.27 2.22 3.23
N PRO A 10 -11.90 1.78 4.45
CA PRO A 10 -10.55 1.31 4.75
C PRO A 10 -10.09 0.25 3.76
N THR A 11 -8.81 0.29 3.40
CA THR A 11 -8.22 -0.60 2.40
C THR A 11 -7.23 -1.59 3.02
N GLU A 12 -7.17 -2.81 2.48
CA GLU A 12 -6.18 -3.82 2.92
C GLU A 12 -4.76 -3.55 2.40
N VAL A 13 -4.50 -2.39 1.78
CA VAL A 13 -3.23 -2.08 1.11
C VAL A 13 -2.05 -2.07 2.09
N GLY A 14 -2.25 -1.58 3.31
CA GLY A 14 -1.20 -1.59 4.33
C GLY A 14 -0.72 -3.01 4.66
N PHE A 15 -1.64 -3.98 4.67
CA PHE A 15 -1.32 -5.37 4.94
C PHE A 15 -0.65 -6.05 3.72
N MET A 16 -1.19 -5.84 2.51
CA MET A 16 -0.67 -6.50 1.31
C MET A 16 0.67 -5.92 0.83
N PHE A 17 0.73 -4.60 0.61
CA PHE A 17 1.91 -3.97 0.04
C PHE A 17 2.90 -3.51 1.10
N GLY A 18 2.44 -3.06 2.27
CA GLY A 18 3.35 -2.65 3.36
C GLY A 18 4.26 -3.80 3.80
N GLY A 19 3.71 -5.00 3.97
CA GLY A 19 4.51 -6.19 4.30
C GLY A 19 5.49 -6.62 3.20
N LEU A 20 5.18 -6.36 1.93
CA LEU A 20 6.08 -6.64 0.80
C LEU A 20 7.20 -5.61 0.72
N VAL A 21 6.90 -4.32 0.84
CA VAL A 21 7.89 -3.23 0.84
C VAL A 21 8.88 -3.39 1.99
N LEU A 22 8.42 -3.69 3.20
CA LEU A 22 9.28 -3.93 4.37
C LEU A 22 10.19 -5.14 4.17
N ARG A 23 9.67 -6.23 3.60
CA ARG A 23 10.49 -7.42 3.33
C ARG A 23 11.51 -7.18 2.23
N ALA A 24 11.13 -6.50 1.15
CA ALA A 24 12.02 -6.13 0.06
C ALA A 24 13.17 -5.24 0.55
N ALA A 25 12.87 -4.26 1.42
CA ALA A 25 13.89 -3.43 2.06
C ALA A 25 14.88 -4.24 2.91
N LYS A 26 14.41 -5.26 3.65
CA LYS A 26 15.28 -6.14 4.47
C LYS A 26 16.28 -6.96 3.65
N VAL A 27 15.97 -7.24 2.39
CA VAL A 27 16.83 -8.01 1.48
C VAL A 27 17.46 -7.15 0.39
N SER A 28 17.43 -5.82 0.53
CA SER A 28 17.97 -4.85 -0.42
C SER A 28 17.44 -4.98 -1.85
N VAL A 29 16.20 -5.46 -2.01
CA VAL A 29 15.52 -5.55 -3.30
C VAL A 29 14.67 -4.31 -3.51
N GLY A 30 14.94 -3.57 -4.58
CA GLY A 30 14.14 -2.41 -4.97
C GLY A 30 12.80 -2.83 -5.58
N VAL A 31 11.70 -2.34 -5.00
CA VAL A 31 10.31 -2.57 -5.51
C VAL A 31 9.57 -1.25 -5.76
N PRO A 32 10.15 -0.31 -6.54
CA PRO A 32 9.68 1.08 -6.61
C PRO A 32 8.23 1.25 -7.04
N ARG A 33 7.73 0.41 -7.96
CA ARG A 33 6.33 0.44 -8.40
C ARG A 33 5.35 0.03 -7.31
N VAL A 34 5.73 -0.95 -6.49
CA VAL A 34 4.92 -1.43 -5.36
C VAL A 34 4.92 -0.39 -4.25
N THR A 35 6.09 0.21 -3.98
CA THR A 35 6.21 1.31 -3.02
C THR A 35 5.33 2.48 -3.41
N LEU A 36 5.38 2.92 -4.69
CA LEU A 36 4.53 3.98 -5.20
C LEU A 36 3.03 3.65 -5.06
N ALA A 37 2.62 2.43 -5.44
CA ALA A 37 1.23 2.01 -5.33
C ALA A 37 0.74 1.98 -3.88
N HIS A 38 1.57 1.50 -2.95
CA HIS A 38 1.28 1.51 -1.53
C HIS A 38 1.08 2.95 -1.01
N GLU A 39 2.00 3.86 -1.33
CA GLU A 39 1.91 5.25 -0.89
C GLU A 39 0.67 5.97 -1.44
N LEU A 40 0.39 5.83 -2.75
CA LEU A 40 -0.76 6.45 -3.38
C LEU A 40 -2.09 5.98 -2.76
N ILE A 41 -2.25 4.67 -2.56
CA ILE A 41 -3.51 4.13 -2.06
C ILE A 41 -3.65 4.37 -0.56
N SER A 42 -2.56 4.28 0.21
CA SER A 42 -2.58 4.63 1.63
C SER A 42 -2.88 6.11 1.89
N ALA A 43 -2.53 7.01 0.97
CA ALA A 43 -2.88 8.43 1.08
C ALA A 43 -4.39 8.70 0.83
N MET A 44 -5.11 7.72 0.28
CA MET A 44 -6.56 7.79 0.05
C MET A 44 -7.37 7.13 1.18
N ASP A 45 -6.71 6.51 2.15
CA ASP A 45 -7.37 5.85 3.28
C ASP A 45 -7.78 6.91 4.32
N PRO A 46 -9.07 7.05 4.65
CA PRO A 46 -9.56 8.15 5.50
C PRO A 46 -9.11 8.05 6.96
N ASP A 47 -8.63 6.89 7.41
CA ASP A 47 -8.26 6.64 8.81
C ASP A 47 -6.76 6.86 9.09
N ARG A 48 -6.00 7.43 8.15
CA ARG A 48 -4.55 7.68 8.25
C ARG A 48 -4.19 9.15 8.42
#